data_AF-A0A8S2XUG1-F1
#
_entry.id   AF-A0A8S2XUG1-F1
#
_cell.length_a   1.000
_cell.length_b   1.000
_cell.length_c   1.000
_cell.angle_alpha   90.00
_cell.angle_beta   90.00
_cell.angle_gamma   90.00
#
_symmetry.space_group_name_H-M   'P 1'
#
loop_
_entity.id
_entity.type
_entity.pdbx_description
1 polymer ?
#
loop_
_entity_poly.entity_id
_entity_poly.type
_entity_poly.pdbx_seq_one_letter_code
_entity_poly.pdbx_strand_id
1 'polypeptide(L)'
;AISKRTRPISSIKFSDDYSPSPKKARRPRSNNMPDHADLSDNNENLLTNRKSSSSSTISKNKPKLITTINTSIQRKSNKLSTDFKPENIDCNCKRNNDLEEKFFVQCEFCSRWLHGKCVGLTPRLAEKMNEFICEDCAILTQRAKERLYCICQTQYDESKFYIGCDVCADWLHGKCVNITPADAEKFEVYVCPRCSTEKKQEFLNKSITGETRKKLLDLIDQLLAHKMSWPFKKPVDVKDVPNYHKIIKDPMDFTTLKTKVLNNKFRTICDFIRDVNKIFNNCRQFNPIDSAFSQCANVVDNCFRQLLENLMVRDQN
;
A
#
# COMPACT_ATOMS: atom_id res chain seq x y z
N ALA A 1 1.07 -18.46 -16.43
CA ALA A 1 0.80 -17.20 -17.14
C ALA A 1 -0.27 -16.45 -16.37
N ILE A 2 0.02 -15.25 -15.86
CA ILE A 2 -0.95 -14.42 -15.13
C ILE A 2 -1.40 -13.35 -16.13
N SER A 3 -2.71 -13.12 -16.19
CA SER A 3 -3.33 -12.04 -16.97
C SER A 3 -2.59 -10.71 -16.70
N LYS A 4 -2.66 -9.73 -17.62
CA LYS A 4 -2.06 -8.37 -17.52
C LYS A 4 -2.48 -7.55 -16.28
N ARG A 5 -3.19 -8.16 -15.34
CA ARG A 5 -3.72 -7.61 -14.09
C ARG A 5 -2.70 -7.89 -12.98
N THR A 6 -2.42 -6.90 -12.15
CA THR A 6 -1.40 -6.96 -11.08
C THR A 6 -1.73 -8.04 -10.06
N ARG A 7 -0.83 -9.03 -9.86
CA ARG A 7 -1.09 -10.19 -8.99
C ARG A 7 -1.64 -9.81 -7.61
N PRO A 8 -2.47 -10.65 -6.96
CA PRO A 8 -2.94 -10.37 -5.60
C PRO A 8 -1.77 -10.27 -4.62
N ILE A 9 -1.86 -9.42 -3.60
CA ILE A 9 -0.78 -9.14 -2.63
C ILE A 9 -0.23 -10.42 -1.97
N SER A 10 -1.07 -11.43 -1.78
CA SER A 10 -0.72 -12.76 -1.24
C SER A 10 0.18 -13.62 -2.15
N SER A 11 0.33 -13.26 -3.43
CA SER A 11 1.09 -14.01 -4.44
C SER A 11 2.59 -13.74 -4.48
N ILE A 12 3.05 -12.87 -3.59
CA ILE A 12 4.41 -12.40 -3.57
C ILE A 12 5.23 -13.38 -2.75
N LYS A 13 6.02 -14.20 -3.45
CA LYS A 13 7.10 -14.96 -2.84
C LYS A 13 8.14 -13.98 -2.30
N PHE A 14 8.46 -14.13 -1.02
CA PHE A 14 9.74 -13.66 -0.48
C PHE A 14 10.82 -14.47 -1.21
N SER A 15 11.61 -13.83 -2.07
CA SER A 15 12.68 -14.52 -2.79
C SER A 15 13.95 -14.54 -1.93
N ASP A 16 14.42 -15.74 -1.59
CA ASP A 16 15.74 -15.98 -0.98
C ASP A 16 16.93 -15.65 -1.92
N ASP A 17 16.67 -15.20 -3.15
CA ASP A 17 17.69 -14.95 -4.19
C ASP A 17 17.79 -13.48 -4.65
N TYR A 18 17.41 -12.51 -3.81
CA TYR A 18 17.83 -11.12 -4.03
C TYR A 18 19.14 -10.87 -3.28
N SER A 19 20.25 -10.75 -4.00
CA SER A 19 21.54 -10.34 -3.42
C SER A 19 21.45 -8.88 -2.94
N PRO A 20 21.41 -8.59 -1.62
CA PRO A 20 21.27 -7.23 -1.13
C PRO A 20 22.62 -6.52 -1.25
N SER A 21 22.62 -5.34 -1.85
CA SER A 21 23.76 -4.43 -1.76
C SER A 21 23.99 -4.03 -0.29
N PRO A 22 25.25 -4.00 0.21
CA PRO A 22 25.52 -4.03 1.64
C PRO A 22 25.33 -2.64 2.28
N LYS A 23 24.12 -2.32 2.75
CA LYS A 23 23.86 -1.07 3.49
C LYS A 23 23.87 -1.33 5.01
N LYS A 24 24.99 -0.94 5.64
CA LYS A 24 25.38 -1.22 7.04
C LYS A 24 24.80 -0.21 8.05
N ALA A 25 24.33 -0.70 9.20
CA ALA A 25 23.79 0.07 10.34
C ALA A 25 24.89 0.68 11.25
N ARG A 26 24.87 2.01 11.58
CA ARG A 26 26.01 2.70 12.26
C ARG A 26 25.70 4.01 13.10
N ARG A 27 26.12 4.07 14.39
CA ARG A 27 26.06 5.14 15.47
C ARG A 27 27.16 6.27 15.43
N PRO A 28 26.96 7.51 15.96
CA PRO A 28 28.02 8.55 16.09
C PRO A 28 28.63 8.78 17.52
N ARG A 29 29.90 9.25 17.56
CA ARG A 29 30.69 9.74 18.73
C ARG A 29 30.43 11.23 18.99
N SER A 30 30.51 11.61 20.27
CA SER A 30 30.55 13.00 20.77
C SER A 30 31.84 13.70 20.39
N ASN A 31 31.79 15.01 20.16
CA ASN A 31 32.71 15.99 20.75
C ASN A 31 32.20 17.42 20.52
N ASN A 32 32.28 18.19 21.61
CA ASN A 32 32.34 19.65 21.73
C ASN A 32 31.04 20.46 21.59
N MET A 33 30.48 20.83 22.75
CA MET A 33 29.83 22.13 22.96
C MET A 33 30.85 23.27 22.79
N PRO A 34 30.38 24.51 22.64
CA PRO A 34 30.32 25.37 23.82
C PRO A 34 28.98 26.08 24.04
N ASP A 35 28.89 26.63 25.24
CA ASP A 35 27.76 27.08 26.05
C ASP A 35 27.07 28.40 25.66
N HIS A 36 26.02 28.67 26.45
CA HIS A 36 25.33 29.95 26.77
C HIS A 36 24.02 30.23 26.01
N ALA A 37 22.92 30.66 26.62
CA ALA A 37 22.65 31.13 27.98
C ALA A 37 21.18 30.90 28.37
N ASP A 38 20.95 30.97 29.68
CA ASP A 38 19.71 31.00 30.46
C ASP A 38 18.52 31.73 29.83
N LEU A 39 17.32 31.24 30.16
CA LEU A 39 16.41 31.96 31.07
C LEU A 39 15.41 30.97 31.69
N SER A 40 15.41 30.95 33.01
CA SER A 40 14.52 30.25 33.90
C SER A 40 13.12 30.87 33.88
N ASP A 41 12.09 30.07 34.17
CA ASP A 41 11.42 30.16 35.47
C ASP A 41 10.19 29.24 35.57
N ASN A 42 10.25 28.40 36.60
CA ASN A 42 9.24 28.17 37.62
C ASN A 42 7.81 27.82 37.17
N ASN A 43 7.42 26.56 37.40
CA ASN A 43 6.60 26.35 38.59
C ASN A 43 6.77 24.94 39.20
N GLU A 44 7.07 24.95 40.48
CA GLU A 44 7.28 23.82 41.37
C GLU A 44 5.95 23.16 41.76
N ASN A 45 6.01 21.81 41.83
CA ASN A 45 5.52 20.98 42.93
C ASN A 45 3.99 20.97 43.25
N LEU A 46 3.39 19.95 43.87
CA LEU A 46 3.86 19.09 44.97
C LEU A 46 2.85 17.91 45.06
N LEU A 47 3.38 16.69 45.23
CA LEU A 47 2.83 15.54 46.01
C LEU A 47 1.58 14.79 45.45
N THR A 48 1.42 13.47 45.60
CA THR A 48 2.16 12.45 46.36
C THR A 48 1.84 11.04 45.86
N ASN A 49 2.85 10.19 45.94
CA ASN A 49 2.76 8.73 45.87
C ASN A 49 1.89 8.13 46.99
N ARG A 50 1.13 7.06 46.70
CA ARG A 50 1.45 5.66 47.05
C ARG A 50 0.28 4.70 46.75
N LYS A 51 0.64 3.58 46.09
CA LYS A 51 0.28 2.14 46.29
C LYS A 51 -0.98 1.88 47.16
N SER A 52 -1.93 0.99 46.82
CA SER A 52 -1.76 -0.41 46.41
C SER A 52 -3.09 -1.12 46.04
N SER A 53 -2.99 -2.06 45.08
CA SER A 53 -3.63 -3.40 45.00
C SER A 53 -5.15 -3.62 45.02
N SER A 54 -5.70 -4.11 43.90
CA SER A 54 -6.30 -5.47 43.72
C SER A 54 -6.89 -5.56 42.29
N SER A 55 -6.23 -6.26 41.37
CA SER A 55 -6.48 -7.66 41.01
C SER A 55 -7.85 -7.90 40.35
N SER A 56 -7.86 -7.97 39.03
CA SER A 56 -8.55 -9.06 38.33
C SER A 56 -7.87 -9.37 36.99
N THR A 57 -7.62 -10.67 36.85
CA THR A 57 -6.94 -11.42 35.80
C THR A 57 -7.70 -11.44 34.48
N ILE A 58 -7.04 -11.14 33.35
CA ILE A 58 -7.30 -11.82 32.06
C ILE A 58 -5.98 -11.99 31.31
N SER A 59 -5.65 -13.25 31.05
CA SER A 59 -4.46 -13.76 30.37
C SER A 59 -4.32 -13.21 28.94
N LYS A 60 -3.15 -12.65 28.60
CA LYS A 60 -2.76 -12.34 27.22
C LYS A 60 -1.58 -13.22 26.82
N ASN A 61 -1.89 -14.31 26.13
CA ASN A 61 -0.90 -15.09 25.39
C ASN A 61 -0.37 -14.24 24.22
N LYS A 62 0.84 -13.71 24.37
CA LYS A 62 1.66 -13.17 23.26
C LYS A 62 2.32 -14.35 22.52
N PRO A 63 2.25 -14.44 21.19
CA PRO A 63 3.04 -15.42 20.47
C PRO A 63 4.52 -15.04 20.54
N LYS A 64 5.32 -15.92 21.16
CA LYS A 64 6.78 -15.90 21.06
C LYS A 64 7.16 -16.53 19.73
N LEU A 65 7.89 -15.83 18.86
CA LEU A 65 8.55 -16.48 17.73
C LEU A 65 10.07 -16.24 17.83
N ILE A 66 10.78 -17.34 18.10
CA ILE A 66 12.24 -17.48 18.21
C ILE A 66 12.77 -17.87 16.81
N THR A 67 13.61 -17.01 16.22
CA THR A 67 15.04 -17.22 15.87
C THR A 67 15.38 -18.34 14.89
N THR A 68 16.11 -17.99 13.82
CA THR A 68 17.12 -18.87 13.21
C THR A 68 18.42 -18.09 13.08
N ILE A 69 19.49 -18.66 13.62
CA ILE A 69 20.85 -18.13 13.68
C ILE A 69 21.66 -18.80 12.57
N ASN A 70 22.53 -18.04 11.89
CA ASN A 70 23.84 -18.56 11.49
C ASN A 70 24.89 -17.44 11.56
N THR A 71 26.03 -17.78 12.16
CA THR A 71 27.11 -16.90 12.58
C THR A 71 28.24 -16.80 11.56
N SER A 72 28.75 -15.59 11.32
CA SER A 72 30.19 -15.31 11.14
C SER A 72 30.46 -13.81 11.28
N ILE A 73 31.49 -13.48 12.06
CA ILE A 73 31.83 -12.14 12.57
C ILE A 73 32.73 -11.40 11.58
N GLN A 74 32.41 -10.15 11.22
CA GLN A 74 33.43 -9.14 10.91
C GLN A 74 33.08 -7.76 11.48
N ARG A 75 33.95 -7.28 12.37
CA ARG A 75 33.91 -5.96 13.02
C ARG A 75 34.25 -4.85 12.01
N LYS A 76 33.36 -3.88 11.77
CA LYS A 76 33.73 -2.59 11.16
C LYS A 76 32.92 -1.42 11.77
N SER A 77 33.58 -0.29 11.92
CA SER A 77 33.27 0.94 12.68
C SER A 77 32.17 1.86 12.10
N ASN A 78 31.36 2.43 12.98
CA ASN A 78 30.10 3.08 12.64
C ASN A 78 30.20 4.55 12.10
N LYS A 79 29.80 4.83 10.84
CA LYS A 79 29.54 6.16 10.22
C LYS A 79 28.14 6.16 9.54
N LEU A 80 27.41 7.28 9.65
CA LEU A 80 26.04 7.52 9.14
C LEU A 80 25.95 7.40 7.61
N SER A 81 24.84 6.86 7.07
CA SER A 81 24.61 6.81 5.62
C SER A 81 24.28 8.20 5.07
N THR A 82 24.64 8.44 3.81
CA THR A 82 24.42 9.71 3.10
C THR A 82 22.94 10.03 2.82
N ASP A 83 22.04 9.08 3.07
CA ASP A 83 20.64 9.14 2.66
C ASP A 83 19.69 9.45 3.85
N PHE A 84 20.23 9.62 5.06
CA PHE A 84 19.45 9.93 6.26
C PHE A 84 19.04 11.40 6.27
N LYS A 85 17.73 11.65 6.28
CA LYS A 85 17.11 12.96 6.40
C LYS A 85 16.22 12.99 7.65
N PRO A 86 16.48 13.87 8.63
CA PRO A 86 15.71 13.95 9.89
C PRO A 86 14.19 14.09 9.69
N GLU A 87 13.77 14.72 8.59
CA GLU A 87 12.37 14.88 8.19
C GLU A 87 11.65 13.58 7.77
N ASN A 88 12.39 12.47 7.59
CA ASN A 88 11.84 11.17 7.17
C ASN A 88 11.58 10.19 8.33
N ILE A 89 11.68 10.66 9.58
CA ILE A 89 11.36 9.87 10.77
C ILE A 89 9.83 9.80 10.91
N ASP A 90 9.25 8.65 10.55
CA ASP A 90 7.81 8.38 10.65
C ASP A 90 7.57 7.25 11.65
N CYS A 91 7.84 7.56 12.93
CA CYS A 91 7.72 6.62 14.04
C CYS A 91 6.45 6.82 14.86
N ASN A 92 5.73 5.72 15.13
CA ASN A 92 4.42 5.70 15.81
C ASN A 92 4.41 6.38 17.21
N CYS A 93 5.57 6.69 17.79
CA CYS A 93 5.69 7.37 19.07
C CYS A 93 5.40 8.88 19.02
N LYS A 94 5.38 9.52 17.83
CA LYS A 94 5.07 10.96 17.61
C LYS A 94 5.79 11.94 18.55
N ARG A 95 6.96 11.56 19.09
CA ARG A 95 7.73 12.36 20.04
C ARG A 95 8.90 12.98 19.30
N ASN A 96 8.87 14.30 19.09
CA ASN A 96 9.90 15.11 18.42
C ASN A 96 11.25 15.23 19.17
N ASN A 97 11.54 14.38 20.16
CA ASN A 97 12.85 14.36 20.83
C ASN A 97 13.87 13.52 20.03
N ASP A 98 13.77 13.57 18.70
CA ASP A 98 14.42 12.66 17.74
C ASP A 98 15.96 12.83 17.67
N LEU A 99 16.51 13.88 18.27
CA LEU A 99 17.94 14.19 18.21
C LEU A 99 18.79 13.41 19.23
N GLU A 100 18.19 12.84 20.28
CA GLU A 100 18.94 12.06 21.29
C GLU A 100 19.03 10.56 20.96
N GLU A 101 18.04 10.00 20.25
CA GLU A 101 18.03 8.58 19.93
C GLU A 101 18.94 8.29 18.72
N LYS A 102 20.06 7.61 18.97
CA LYS A 102 21.14 7.39 17.97
C LYS A 102 20.94 6.16 17.09
N PHE A 103 19.80 5.47 17.18
CA PHE A 103 19.59 4.21 16.48
C PHE A 103 18.19 4.13 15.86
N PHE A 104 18.19 4.07 14.53
CA PHE A 104 17.00 3.92 13.71
C PHE A 104 17.14 2.68 12.83
N VAL A 105 16.00 2.11 12.49
CA VAL A 105 15.89 1.00 11.55
C VAL A 105 14.81 1.32 10.54
N GLN A 106 15.09 1.07 9.27
CA GLN A 106 14.14 1.28 8.20
C GLN A 106 13.34 0.00 7.98
N CYS A 107 12.01 0.11 7.88
CA CYS A 107 11.18 -1.00 7.45
C CYS A 107 11.33 -1.21 5.94
N GLU A 108 11.68 -2.43 5.52
CA GLU A 108 11.83 -2.78 4.09
C GLU A 108 10.50 -2.69 3.31
N PHE A 109 9.34 -2.85 3.97
CA PHE A 109 8.03 -2.86 3.30
C PHE A 109 7.34 -1.51 3.19
N CYS A 110 7.64 -0.56 4.07
CA CYS A 110 6.99 0.76 4.03
C CYS A 110 7.99 1.91 3.98
N SER A 111 9.28 1.59 3.95
CA SER A 111 10.40 2.54 3.92
C SER A 111 10.43 3.53 5.11
N ARG A 112 9.57 3.38 6.12
CA ARG A 112 9.55 4.23 7.32
C ARG A 112 10.79 4.00 8.17
N TRP A 113 11.38 5.09 8.64
CA TRP A 113 12.44 5.06 9.64
C TRP A 113 11.84 5.08 11.04
N LEU A 114 12.13 4.02 11.81
CA LEU A 114 11.58 3.80 13.15
C LEU A 114 12.69 3.80 14.19
N HIS A 115 12.41 4.35 15.37
CA HIS A 115 13.33 4.22 16.50
C HIS A 115 13.49 2.75 16.88
N GLY A 116 14.74 2.29 17.03
CA GLY A 116 15.00 0.93 17.47
C GLY A 116 14.26 0.58 18.76
N LYS A 117 14.29 1.46 19.76
CA LYS A 117 13.56 1.27 21.01
C LYS A 117 12.05 1.15 20.83
N CYS A 118 11.45 1.93 19.92
CA CYS A 118 10.01 1.87 19.65
C CYS A 118 9.56 0.56 19.00
N VAL A 119 10.46 -0.10 18.28
CA VAL A 119 10.20 -1.41 17.64
C VAL A 119 10.85 -2.56 18.40
N GLY A 120 11.33 -2.33 19.63
CA GLY A 120 11.95 -3.35 20.47
C GLY A 120 13.30 -3.87 19.98
N LEU A 121 13.97 -3.15 19.08
CA LEU A 121 15.28 -3.49 18.54
C LEU A 121 16.40 -2.73 19.22
N THR A 122 17.47 -3.46 19.51
CA THR A 122 18.76 -2.89 19.88
C THR A 122 19.68 -2.92 18.66
N PRO A 123 20.71 -2.06 18.60
CA PRO A 123 21.69 -2.10 17.51
C PRO A 123 22.29 -3.50 17.30
N ARG A 124 22.56 -4.23 18.39
CA ARG A 124 23.11 -5.61 18.36
C ARG A 124 22.14 -6.63 17.76
N LEU A 125 20.83 -6.41 17.90
CA LEU A 125 19.82 -7.26 17.29
C LEU A 125 19.68 -6.95 15.80
N ALA A 126 19.65 -5.66 15.44
CA ALA A 126 19.55 -5.25 14.04
C ALA A 126 20.79 -5.64 13.22
N GLU A 127 21.99 -5.66 13.81
CA GLU A 127 23.21 -6.17 13.16
C GLU A 127 23.11 -7.66 12.76
N LYS A 128 22.19 -8.42 13.37
CA LYS A 128 21.96 -9.84 13.08
C LYS A 128 20.80 -10.07 12.12
N MET A 129 20.15 -9.00 11.65
CA MET A 129 18.97 -9.07 10.79
C MET A 129 19.35 -8.61 9.39
N ASN A 130 18.94 -9.38 8.38
CA ASN A 130 19.12 -8.98 6.98
C ASN A 130 17.99 -8.05 6.50
N GLU A 131 16.79 -8.24 7.04
CA GLU A 131 15.61 -7.45 6.71
C GLU A 131 14.84 -7.13 7.99
N PHE A 132 14.33 -5.91 8.09
CA PHE A 132 13.42 -5.51 9.16
C PHE A 132 12.07 -5.13 8.56
N ILE A 133 11.02 -5.75 9.07
CA ILE A 133 9.63 -5.46 8.73
C ILE A 133 8.97 -4.95 10.01
N CYS A 134 8.39 -3.75 9.98
CA CYS A 134 7.70 -3.22 11.15
C CYS A 134 6.45 -4.05 11.49
N GLU A 135 6.01 -3.99 12.73
CA GLU A 135 4.86 -4.76 13.22
C GLU A 135 3.61 -4.52 12.37
N ASP A 136 3.35 -3.27 11.96
CA ASP A 136 2.23 -2.93 11.08
C ASP A 136 2.32 -3.66 9.74
N CYS A 137 3.48 -3.62 9.08
CA CYS A 137 3.71 -4.32 7.81
C CYS A 137 3.68 -5.84 8.00
N ALA A 138 4.19 -6.38 9.10
CA ALA A 138 4.14 -7.80 9.40
C ALA A 138 2.68 -8.29 9.58
N ILE A 139 1.86 -7.52 10.30
CA ILE A 139 0.42 -7.79 10.47
C ILE A 139 -0.31 -7.71 9.13
N LEU A 140 -0.03 -6.68 8.32
CA LEU A 140 -0.64 -6.54 6.99
C LEU A 140 -0.27 -7.71 6.08
N THR A 141 0.99 -8.15 6.12
CA THR A 141 1.45 -9.29 5.32
C THR A 141 0.86 -10.62 5.80
N GLN A 142 0.73 -10.82 7.12
CA GLN A 142 0.07 -12.01 7.65
C GLN A 142 -1.42 -12.05 7.27
N ARG A 143 -2.13 -10.93 7.41
CA ARG A 143 -3.53 -10.80 6.97
C ARG A 143 -3.68 -10.98 5.47
N ALA A 144 -2.69 -10.53 4.68
CA ALA A 144 -2.68 -10.76 3.24
C ALA A 144 -2.49 -12.25 2.89
N LYS A 145 -1.65 -12.99 3.63
CA LYS A 145 -1.47 -14.45 3.46
C LYS A 145 -2.75 -15.23 3.82
N GLU A 146 -3.47 -14.78 4.83
CA GLU A 146 -4.74 -15.38 5.24
C GLU A 146 -5.93 -14.97 4.36
N ARG A 147 -5.75 -14.01 3.45
CA ARG A 147 -6.82 -13.55 2.57
C ARG A 147 -7.30 -14.69 1.69
N LEU A 148 -8.61 -14.93 1.75
CA LEU A 148 -9.30 -15.86 0.88
C LEU A 148 -9.65 -15.18 -0.45
N TYR A 149 -9.52 -15.95 -1.51
CA TYR A 149 -9.78 -15.54 -2.88
C TYR A 149 -10.79 -16.50 -3.52
N CYS A 150 -11.27 -16.08 -4.69
CA CYS A 150 -12.19 -16.82 -5.54
C CYS A 150 -13.55 -17.08 -4.88
N ILE A 151 -14.50 -17.56 -5.70
CA ILE A 151 -15.80 -18.02 -5.22
C ILE A 151 -15.69 -19.24 -4.30
N CYS A 152 -14.60 -20.02 -4.41
CA CYS A 152 -14.35 -21.20 -3.60
C CYS A 152 -13.67 -20.90 -2.25
N GLN A 153 -13.40 -19.63 -1.93
CA GLN A 153 -12.89 -19.18 -0.63
C GLN A 153 -11.61 -19.91 -0.18
N THR A 154 -10.60 -19.90 -1.04
CA THR A 154 -9.29 -20.51 -0.73
C THR A 154 -8.19 -19.47 -0.74
N GLN A 155 -7.09 -19.74 -0.04
CA GLN A 155 -5.88 -18.93 -0.11
C GLN A 155 -5.30 -18.89 -1.53
N TYR A 156 -4.43 -17.92 -1.77
CA TYR A 156 -3.74 -17.80 -3.04
C TYR A 156 -2.73 -18.94 -3.22
N ASP A 157 -2.67 -19.46 -4.44
CA ASP A 157 -1.81 -20.56 -4.85
C ASP A 157 -1.17 -20.21 -6.19
N GLU A 158 0.13 -19.92 -6.17
CA GLU A 158 0.88 -19.49 -7.36
C GLU A 158 0.89 -20.50 -8.52
N SER A 159 0.61 -21.79 -8.25
CA SER A 159 0.54 -22.82 -9.28
C SER A 159 -0.73 -22.72 -10.12
N LYS A 160 -1.75 -21.99 -9.63
CA LYS A 160 -3.04 -21.86 -10.28
C LYS A 160 -3.13 -20.62 -11.15
N PHE A 161 -3.88 -20.74 -12.23
CA PHE A 161 -4.26 -19.60 -13.06
C PHE A 161 -5.40 -18.82 -12.40
N TYR A 162 -5.23 -17.50 -12.30
CA TYR A 162 -6.27 -16.58 -11.84
C TYR A 162 -6.56 -15.48 -12.86
N ILE A 163 -7.81 -15.03 -12.82
CA ILE A 163 -8.32 -13.85 -13.50
C ILE A 163 -8.95 -12.91 -12.45
N GLY A 164 -8.59 -11.63 -12.48
CA GLY A 164 -9.16 -10.61 -11.59
C GLY A 164 -10.45 -10.05 -12.17
N CYS A 165 -11.48 -9.75 -11.37
CA CYS A 165 -12.69 -9.05 -11.80
C CYS A 165 -12.48 -7.53 -11.80
N ASP A 166 -12.84 -6.82 -12.88
CA ASP A 166 -12.69 -5.36 -12.95
C ASP A 166 -13.65 -4.61 -12.02
N VAL A 167 -14.81 -5.20 -11.72
CA VAL A 167 -15.85 -4.58 -10.89
C VAL A 167 -15.52 -4.73 -9.41
N CYS A 168 -15.37 -5.97 -8.92
CA CYS A 168 -15.14 -6.20 -7.48
C CYS A 168 -13.67 -6.34 -7.06
N ALA A 169 -12.70 -6.33 -7.99
CA ALA A 169 -11.27 -6.58 -7.72
C ALA A 169 -10.92 -7.96 -7.15
N ASP A 170 -11.88 -8.88 -7.00
CA ASP A 170 -11.56 -10.22 -6.55
C ASP A 170 -10.80 -11.00 -7.60
N TRP A 171 -9.91 -11.86 -7.12
CA TRP A 171 -9.16 -12.82 -7.93
C TRP A 171 -9.87 -14.16 -7.91
N LEU A 172 -10.15 -14.69 -9.09
CA LEU A 172 -10.86 -15.95 -9.26
C LEU A 172 -9.98 -16.94 -9.99
N HIS A 173 -9.99 -18.20 -9.56
CA HIS A 173 -9.38 -19.26 -10.34
C HIS A 173 -10.07 -19.35 -11.69
N GLY A 174 -9.33 -19.43 -12.79
CA GLY A 174 -9.91 -19.60 -14.11
C GLY A 174 -10.84 -20.81 -14.18
N LYS A 175 -10.43 -21.94 -13.59
CA LYS A 175 -11.27 -23.15 -13.50
C LYS A 175 -12.61 -22.92 -12.78
N CYS A 176 -12.62 -22.12 -11.71
CA CYS A 176 -13.86 -21.85 -10.95
C CYS A 176 -14.86 -20.97 -11.72
N VAL A 177 -14.39 -20.23 -12.72
CA VAL A 177 -15.22 -19.35 -13.55
C VAL A 177 -15.27 -19.80 -15.02
N ASN A 178 -14.79 -21.01 -15.30
CA ASN A 178 -14.72 -21.59 -16.64
C ASN A 178 -13.98 -20.73 -17.68
N ILE A 179 -12.88 -20.09 -17.28
CA ILE A 179 -12.01 -19.28 -18.15
C ILE A 179 -10.62 -19.89 -18.22
N THR A 180 -10.14 -20.16 -19.43
CA THR A 180 -8.76 -20.59 -19.68
C THR A 180 -7.82 -19.38 -19.78
N PRO A 181 -6.49 -19.56 -19.64
CA PRO A 181 -5.54 -18.49 -19.91
C PRO A 181 -5.68 -17.88 -21.32
N ALA A 182 -5.96 -18.70 -22.33
CA ALA A 182 -6.15 -18.22 -23.70
C ALA A 182 -7.43 -17.40 -23.86
N ASP A 183 -8.51 -17.75 -23.15
CA ASP A 183 -9.72 -16.92 -23.12
C ASP A 183 -9.49 -15.61 -22.38
N ALA A 184 -8.71 -15.66 -21.28
CA ALA A 184 -8.36 -14.49 -20.48
C ALA A 184 -7.71 -13.36 -21.29
N GLU A 185 -6.94 -13.71 -22.33
CA GLU A 185 -6.29 -12.77 -23.24
C GLU A 185 -7.28 -12.02 -24.14
N LYS A 186 -8.46 -12.59 -24.37
CA LYS A 186 -9.52 -11.98 -25.20
C LYS A 186 -10.32 -10.93 -24.44
N PHE A 187 -10.24 -10.91 -23.11
CA PHE A 187 -10.97 -9.94 -22.29
C PHE A 187 -10.15 -8.68 -22.07
N GLU A 188 -10.62 -7.56 -22.62
CA GLU A 188 -10.19 -6.25 -22.17
C GLU A 188 -10.76 -5.93 -20.77
N VAL A 189 -12.02 -6.31 -20.53
CA VAL A 189 -12.72 -6.21 -19.25
C VAL A 189 -13.31 -7.58 -18.91
N TYR A 190 -13.08 -8.05 -17.70
CA TYR A 190 -13.63 -9.30 -17.18
C TYR A 190 -14.48 -9.01 -15.94
N VAL A 191 -15.72 -9.45 -15.99
CA VAL A 191 -16.71 -9.33 -14.92
C VAL A 191 -17.01 -10.73 -14.41
N CYS A 192 -16.79 -10.99 -13.13
CA CYS A 192 -17.00 -12.31 -12.57
C CYS A 192 -18.49 -12.70 -12.52
N PRO A 193 -18.84 -13.98 -12.34
CA PRO A 193 -20.24 -14.41 -12.24
C PRO A 193 -21.05 -13.67 -11.17
N ARG A 194 -20.44 -13.34 -10.02
CA ARG A 194 -21.10 -12.54 -8.96
C ARG A 194 -21.42 -11.11 -9.39
N CYS A 195 -20.59 -10.54 -10.25
CA CYS A 195 -20.79 -9.19 -10.79
C CYS A 195 -21.60 -9.19 -12.10
N SER A 196 -21.87 -10.37 -12.67
CA SER A 196 -22.56 -10.54 -13.95
C SER A 196 -24.05 -10.85 -13.81
N THR A 197 -24.67 -10.51 -12.68
CA THR A 197 -26.13 -10.62 -12.56
C THR A 197 -26.80 -9.73 -13.61
N GLU A 198 -28.01 -10.09 -14.06
CA GLU A 198 -28.73 -9.35 -15.11
C GLU A 198 -28.78 -7.85 -14.81
N LYS A 199 -29.16 -7.47 -13.58
CA LYS A 199 -29.20 -6.07 -13.14
C LYS A 199 -27.84 -5.37 -13.19
N LYS A 200 -26.76 -6.06 -12.81
CA LYS A 200 -25.40 -5.47 -12.87
C LYS A 200 -24.93 -5.36 -14.32
N GLN A 201 -25.24 -6.33 -15.17
CA GLN A 201 -24.93 -6.27 -16.60
C GLN A 201 -25.70 -5.15 -17.31
N GLU A 202 -26.98 -4.98 -17.01
CA GLU A 202 -27.80 -3.87 -17.52
C GLU A 202 -27.17 -2.52 -17.13
N PHE A 203 -26.80 -2.34 -15.86
CA PHE A 203 -26.11 -1.14 -15.41
C PHE A 203 -24.78 -0.91 -16.13
N LEU A 204 -23.92 -1.93 -16.21
CA LEU A 204 -22.59 -1.81 -16.81
C LEU A 204 -22.65 -1.46 -18.31
N ASN A 205 -23.65 -2.00 -19.01
CA ASN A 205 -23.88 -1.76 -20.44
C ASN A 205 -24.77 -0.53 -20.72
N LYS A 206 -25.27 0.14 -19.68
CA LYS A 206 -26.12 1.32 -19.80
C LYS A 206 -25.38 2.44 -20.54
N SER A 207 -26.05 3.00 -21.55
CA SER A 207 -25.56 4.17 -22.27
C SER A 207 -25.42 5.39 -21.35
N ILE A 208 -24.38 6.19 -21.53
CA ILE A 208 -24.14 7.38 -20.68
C ILE A 208 -25.05 8.54 -21.11
N THR A 209 -26.17 8.68 -20.39
CA THR A 209 -27.12 9.78 -20.54
C THR A 209 -26.67 11.05 -19.77
N GLY A 210 -27.43 12.15 -19.91
CA GLY A 210 -27.29 13.38 -19.10
C GLY A 210 -27.06 13.12 -17.62
N GLU A 211 -27.99 12.38 -17.02
CA GLU A 211 -28.00 12.09 -15.59
C GLU A 211 -26.86 11.15 -15.18
N THR A 212 -26.63 10.06 -15.92
CA THR A 212 -25.51 9.15 -15.65
C THR A 212 -24.18 9.90 -15.72
N ARG A 213 -24.00 10.79 -16.70
CA ARG A 213 -22.80 11.61 -16.83
C ARG A 213 -22.55 12.49 -15.62
N LYS A 214 -23.59 13.15 -15.10
CA LYS A 214 -23.49 13.96 -13.88
C LYS A 214 -23.02 13.11 -12.70
N LYS A 215 -23.64 11.93 -12.50
CA LYS A 215 -23.25 10.99 -11.44
C LYS A 215 -21.80 10.51 -11.58
N LEU A 216 -21.31 10.29 -12.80
CA LEU A 216 -19.91 9.93 -13.06
C LEU A 216 -18.96 11.09 -12.75
N LEU A 217 -19.33 12.33 -13.07
CA LEU A 217 -18.54 13.52 -12.72
C LEU A 217 -18.46 13.70 -11.20
N ASP A 218 -19.57 13.55 -10.49
CA ASP A 218 -19.62 13.63 -9.02
C ASP A 218 -18.75 12.55 -8.36
N LEU A 219 -18.70 11.35 -8.97
CA LEU A 219 -17.81 10.26 -8.52
C LEU A 219 -16.33 10.65 -8.74
N ILE A 220 -15.97 11.20 -9.90
CA ILE A 220 -14.60 11.66 -10.16
C ILE A 220 -14.21 12.77 -9.19
N ASP A 221 -15.11 13.70 -8.87
CA ASP A 221 -14.83 14.80 -7.96
C ASP A 221 -14.58 14.32 -6.52
N GLN A 222 -15.28 13.27 -6.08
CA GLN A 222 -14.99 12.59 -4.82
C GLN A 222 -13.61 11.92 -4.84
N LEU A 223 -13.21 11.29 -5.95
CA LEU A 223 -11.86 10.72 -6.09
C LEU A 223 -10.78 11.81 -6.07
N LEU A 224 -10.98 12.92 -6.77
CA LEU A 224 -10.06 14.07 -6.79
C LEU A 224 -9.91 14.74 -5.41
N ALA A 225 -10.97 14.76 -4.62
CA ALA A 225 -10.97 15.29 -3.26
C ALA A 225 -10.27 14.36 -2.26
N HIS A 226 -10.13 13.07 -2.56
CA HIS A 226 -9.52 12.11 -1.65
C HIS A 226 -8.05 12.44 -1.38
N LYS A 227 -7.60 12.41 -0.11
CA LYS A 227 -6.24 12.82 0.30
C LYS A 227 -5.09 12.05 -0.37
N MET A 228 -5.34 10.78 -0.73
CA MET A 228 -4.36 9.92 -1.41
C MET A 228 -4.44 9.97 -2.94
N SER A 229 -5.23 10.88 -3.52
CA SER A 229 -5.39 10.98 -4.98
C SER A 229 -4.29 11.76 -5.68
N TRP A 230 -3.38 12.40 -4.93
CA TRP A 230 -2.37 13.32 -5.47
C TRP A 230 -1.57 12.80 -6.67
N PRO A 231 -1.20 11.50 -6.79
CA PRO A 231 -0.44 11.04 -7.95
C PRO A 231 -1.27 10.94 -9.23
N PHE A 232 -2.59 10.87 -9.10
CA PHE A 232 -3.52 10.54 -10.18
C PHE A 232 -4.29 11.76 -10.70
N LYS A 233 -4.06 12.94 -10.11
CA LYS A 233 -4.83 14.15 -10.43
C LYS A 233 -4.58 14.64 -11.85
N LYS A 234 -3.35 14.53 -12.34
CA LYS A 234 -2.89 15.06 -13.63
C LYS A 234 -2.05 14.02 -14.38
N PRO A 235 -1.86 14.19 -15.70
CA PRO A 235 -0.94 13.34 -16.47
C PRO A 235 0.47 13.36 -15.86
N VAL A 236 1.17 12.21 -15.94
CA VAL A 236 2.57 12.12 -15.54
C VAL A 236 3.43 12.95 -16.48
N ASP A 237 4.21 13.89 -15.93
CA ASP A 237 5.19 14.65 -16.72
C ASP A 237 6.43 13.79 -17.00
N VAL A 238 6.71 13.54 -18.27
CA VAL A 238 7.85 12.75 -18.72
C VAL A 238 9.21 13.41 -18.45
N LYS A 239 9.23 14.72 -18.18
CA LYS A 239 10.43 15.43 -17.74
C LYS A 239 10.82 15.00 -16.34
N ASP A 240 9.83 14.83 -15.46
CA ASP A 240 10.02 14.41 -14.07
C ASP A 240 10.19 12.88 -13.96
N VAL A 241 9.55 12.13 -14.87
CA VAL A 241 9.61 10.67 -14.91
C VAL A 241 10.12 10.18 -16.27
N PRO A 242 11.44 10.22 -16.51
CA PRO A 242 12.04 9.72 -17.73
C PRO A 242 11.66 8.26 -17.98
N ASN A 243 11.41 7.92 -19.25
CA ASN A 243 11.02 6.58 -19.70
C ASN A 243 9.60 6.10 -19.32
N TYR A 244 8.76 6.92 -18.70
CA TYR A 244 7.39 6.51 -18.35
C TYR A 244 6.62 5.89 -19.53
N HIS A 245 6.59 6.56 -20.69
CA HIS A 245 5.92 6.06 -21.90
C HIS A 245 6.62 4.88 -22.60
N LYS A 246 7.86 4.55 -22.22
CA LYS A 246 8.49 3.30 -22.68
C LYS A 246 7.82 2.09 -22.05
N ILE A 247 7.35 2.22 -20.81
CA ILE A 247 6.71 1.16 -20.03
C ILE A 247 5.18 1.25 -20.16
N ILE A 248 4.62 2.43 -19.91
CA ILE A 248 3.16 2.65 -19.90
C ILE A 248 2.69 3.15 -21.26
N LYS A 249 1.87 2.33 -21.93
CA LYS A 249 1.42 2.58 -23.31
C LYS A 249 0.10 3.35 -23.41
N ASP A 250 -0.76 3.23 -22.40
CA ASP A 250 -2.07 3.88 -22.38
C ASP A 250 -2.23 4.64 -21.06
N PRO A 251 -1.55 5.81 -20.92
CA PRO A 251 -1.60 6.61 -19.70
C PRO A 251 -3.01 7.16 -19.44
N MET A 252 -3.40 7.24 -18.17
CA MET A 252 -4.68 7.80 -17.75
C MET A 252 -4.53 8.48 -16.39
N ASP A 253 -5.32 9.51 -16.15
CA ASP A 253 -5.38 10.30 -14.92
C ASP A 253 -6.79 10.92 -14.76
N PHE A 254 -7.08 11.49 -13.59
CA PHE A 254 -8.43 12.00 -13.30
C PHE A 254 -8.81 13.24 -14.10
N THR A 255 -7.86 14.10 -14.49
CA THR A 255 -8.16 15.24 -15.37
C THR A 255 -8.56 14.74 -16.75
N THR A 256 -7.77 13.82 -17.32
CA THR A 256 -8.06 13.20 -18.62
C THR A 256 -9.39 12.43 -18.59
N LEU A 257 -9.63 11.64 -17.54
CA LEU A 257 -10.87 10.90 -17.33
C LEU A 257 -12.09 11.85 -17.29
N LYS A 258 -12.00 12.95 -16.52
CA LYS A 258 -13.06 13.97 -16.44
C LYS A 258 -13.33 14.59 -17.81
N THR A 259 -12.29 14.96 -18.55
CA THR A 259 -12.41 15.48 -19.92
C THR A 259 -13.08 14.47 -20.85
N LYS A 260 -12.77 13.18 -20.75
CA LYS A 260 -13.41 12.12 -21.55
C LYS A 260 -14.90 11.98 -21.25
N VAL A 261 -15.31 12.08 -19.98
CA VAL A 261 -16.73 12.10 -19.59
C VAL A 261 -17.46 13.31 -20.18
N LEU A 262 -16.89 14.51 -20.04
CA LEU A 262 -17.48 15.76 -20.56
C LEU A 262 -17.62 15.74 -22.10
N ASN A 263 -16.64 15.16 -22.79
CA ASN A 263 -16.60 15.08 -24.25
C ASN A 263 -17.29 13.83 -24.83
N ASN A 264 -18.14 13.15 -24.04
CA ASN A 264 -18.91 11.98 -24.48
C ASN A 264 -18.07 10.85 -25.09
N LYS A 265 -16.86 10.61 -24.55
CA LYS A 265 -15.94 9.59 -25.08
C LYS A 265 -16.22 8.18 -24.57
N PHE A 266 -17.16 8.02 -23.64
CA PHE A 266 -17.58 6.74 -23.11
C PHE A 266 -18.99 6.43 -23.60
N ARG A 267 -19.20 5.23 -24.17
CA ARG A 267 -20.53 4.79 -24.60
C ARG A 267 -21.27 4.20 -23.41
N THR A 268 -20.59 3.35 -22.65
CA THR A 268 -21.17 2.63 -21.51
C THR A 268 -20.41 2.89 -20.21
N ILE A 269 -21.00 2.51 -19.07
CA ILE A 269 -20.32 2.56 -17.77
C ILE A 269 -19.11 1.63 -17.73
N CYS A 270 -19.17 0.49 -18.43
CA CYS A 270 -18.03 -0.42 -18.60
C CYS A 270 -16.81 0.29 -19.22
N ASP A 271 -17.02 1.15 -20.22
CA ASP A 271 -15.95 1.94 -20.82
C ASP A 271 -15.28 2.89 -19.81
N PHE A 272 -16.08 3.52 -18.96
CA PHE A 272 -15.60 4.40 -17.90
C PHE A 272 -14.78 3.64 -16.85
N ILE A 273 -15.28 2.50 -16.36
CA ILE A 273 -14.57 1.65 -15.37
C ILE A 273 -13.21 1.20 -15.92
N ARG A 274 -13.16 0.83 -17.21
CA ARG A 274 -11.93 0.42 -17.88
C ARG A 274 -10.85 1.50 -17.80
N ASP A 275 -11.20 2.75 -18.06
CA ASP A 275 -10.23 3.85 -17.97
C ASP A 275 -9.86 4.20 -16.52
N VAL A 276 -10.80 4.11 -15.57
CA VAL A 276 -10.46 4.24 -14.14
C VAL A 276 -9.44 3.18 -13.72
N ASN A 277 -9.63 1.92 -14.14
CA ASN A 277 -8.71 0.83 -13.83
C ASN A 277 -7.30 1.06 -14.42
N LYS A 278 -7.18 1.71 -15.58
CA LYS A 278 -5.87 2.07 -16.15
C LYS A 278 -5.07 2.98 -15.22
N ILE A 279 -5.72 3.95 -14.55
CA ILE A 279 -5.05 4.88 -13.63
C ILE A 279 -4.26 4.10 -12.57
N PHE A 280 -4.92 3.14 -11.92
CA PHE A 280 -4.33 2.38 -10.82
C PHE A 280 -3.41 1.25 -11.30
N ASN A 281 -3.77 0.58 -12.40
CA ASN A 281 -2.95 -0.51 -12.96
C ASN A 281 -1.65 0.01 -13.55
N ASN A 282 -1.67 1.15 -14.26
CA ASN A 282 -0.44 1.79 -14.75
C ASN A 282 0.47 2.19 -13.59
N CYS A 283 -0.10 2.73 -12.51
CA CYS A 283 0.65 3.06 -11.31
C CYS A 283 1.35 1.83 -10.73
N ARG A 284 0.61 0.73 -10.52
CA ARG A 284 1.16 -0.52 -9.98
C ARG A 284 2.11 -1.25 -10.94
N GLN A 285 1.98 -1.04 -12.25
CA GLN A 285 2.90 -1.59 -13.25
C GLN A 285 4.23 -0.84 -13.27
N PHE A 286 4.19 0.48 -13.11
CA PHE A 286 5.37 1.32 -13.18
C PHE A 286 6.14 1.36 -11.85
N ASN A 287 5.42 1.39 -10.73
CA ASN A 287 6.00 1.63 -9.41
C ASN A 287 6.18 0.33 -8.60
N PRO A 288 7.21 0.26 -7.74
CA PRO A 288 7.33 -0.81 -6.73
C PRO A 288 6.08 -0.91 -5.86
N ILE A 289 5.72 -2.12 -5.42
CA ILE A 289 4.46 -2.37 -4.71
C ILE A 289 4.38 -1.69 -3.33
N ASP A 290 5.53 -1.50 -2.69
CA ASP A 290 5.74 -0.87 -1.40
C ASP A 290 5.82 0.66 -1.49
N SER A 291 5.98 1.21 -2.69
CA SER A 291 6.08 2.65 -2.90
C SER A 291 4.82 3.40 -2.44
N ALA A 292 4.99 4.67 -2.04
CA ALA A 292 3.88 5.55 -1.69
C ALA A 292 2.84 5.66 -2.82
N PHE A 293 3.28 5.58 -4.09
CA PHE A 293 2.41 5.60 -5.27
C PHE A 293 1.51 4.37 -5.35
N SER A 294 2.08 3.17 -5.16
CA SER A 294 1.33 1.92 -5.13
C SER A 294 0.35 1.85 -3.96
N GLN A 295 0.75 2.35 -2.78
CA GLN A 295 -0.13 2.49 -1.62
C GLN A 295 -1.30 3.44 -1.91
N CYS A 296 -1.02 4.61 -2.51
CA CYS A 296 -2.06 5.55 -2.95
C CYS A 296 -3.03 4.90 -3.95
N ALA A 297 -2.52 4.14 -4.91
CA ALA A 297 -3.34 3.44 -5.90
C ALA A 297 -4.32 2.49 -5.22
N ASN A 298 -3.85 1.68 -4.27
CA ASN A 298 -4.70 0.72 -3.56
C ASN A 298 -5.81 1.41 -2.74
N VAL A 299 -5.49 2.52 -2.07
CA VAL A 299 -6.47 3.27 -1.26
C VAL A 299 -7.55 3.91 -2.14
N VAL A 300 -7.14 4.57 -3.22
CA VAL A 300 -8.07 5.30 -4.09
C VAL A 300 -8.89 4.35 -4.97
N ASP A 301 -8.30 3.23 -5.42
CA ASP A 301 -9.00 2.14 -6.11
C ASP A 301 -10.10 1.54 -5.23
N ASN A 302 -9.83 1.31 -3.93
CA ASN A 302 -10.86 0.85 -3.00
C ASN A 302 -11.98 1.90 -2.78
N CYS A 303 -11.61 3.19 -2.68
CA CYS A 303 -12.60 4.27 -2.61
C CYS A 303 -13.50 4.29 -3.85
N PHE A 304 -12.90 4.18 -5.05
CA PHE A 304 -13.64 4.08 -6.31
C PHE A 304 -14.64 2.92 -6.30
N ARG A 305 -14.25 1.73 -5.82
CA ARG A 305 -15.14 0.56 -5.77
C ARG A 305 -16.36 0.78 -4.88
N GLN A 306 -16.17 1.43 -3.73
CA GLN A 306 -17.28 1.78 -2.84
C GLN A 306 -18.23 2.79 -3.50
N LEU A 307 -17.69 3.81 -4.16
CA LEU A 307 -18.48 4.80 -4.89
C LEU A 307 -19.26 4.17 -6.06
N LEU A 308 -18.62 3.24 -6.79
CA LEU A 308 -19.25 2.51 -7.88
C LEU A 308 -20.37 1.61 -7.39
N GLU A 309 -20.17 0.81 -6.34
CA GLU A 309 -21.23 -0.02 -5.78
C GLU A 309 -22.41 0.83 -5.27
N ASN A 310 -22.14 1.96 -4.61
CA ASN A 310 -23.18 2.90 -4.19
C ASN A 310 -23.92 3.53 -5.37
N LEU A 311 -23.25 3.76 -6.50
CA LEU A 311 -23.88 4.23 -7.72
C LEU A 311 -24.78 3.14 -8.33
N MET A 312 -24.33 1.88 -8.32
CA MET A 312 -25.09 0.73 -8.80
C MET A 312 -26.36 0.48 -7.99
N VAL A 313 -26.27 0.51 -6.66
CA VAL A 313 -27.42 0.27 -5.76
C VAL A 313 -28.47 1.38 -5.92
N ARG A 314 -28.05 2.65 -6.03
CA ARG A 314 -28.97 3.78 -6.20
C ARG A 314 -29.62 3.87 -7.59
N ASP A 315 -29.13 3.14 -8.59
CA ASP A 315 -29.78 3.06 -9.90
C ASP A 315 -30.88 1.99 -9.92
N GLN A 316 -30.95 1.11 -8.90
CA GLN A 316 -31.93 0.04 -8.77
C GLN A 316 -33.16 0.42 -7.94
N ASN A 317 -33.12 1.56 -7.25
CA ASN A 317 -34.21 2.14 -6.45
C ASN A 317 -34.72 3.41 -7.10
#